data_AF-A0A2T4THA6-F1
#
_entry.id   AF-A0A2T4THA6-F1
#
_cell.length_a   1.000
_cell.length_b   1.000
_cell.length_c   1.000
_cell.angle_alpha   90.00
_cell.angle_beta   90.00
_cell.angle_gamma   90.00
#
_symmetry.space_group_name_H-M   'P 1'
#
loop_
_entity.id
_entity.type
_entity.pdbx_description
1 polymer ?
#
loop_
_entity_poly.entity_id
_entity_poly.type
_entity_poly.pdbx_seq_one_letter_code
_entity_poly.pdbx_strand_id
1 'polypeptide(L)'
;MMRILKVVSICFLMIFASTLEASAKKDGFDWEPVMNAIIQIESKGNPMAVNGSYVGVLQISPVLVKECNNILKSSGSNKRYSLADRFNATKSKEMFVIIQSFHNPLNSVEKAICLWSGGIRYNVSKTQAYLRKVMRLMN
;
A
#
# COMPACT_ATOMS: atom_id res chain seq x y z
N MET A 1 47.60 39.83 14.16
CA MET A 1 46.60 40.62 14.92
C MET A 1 46.28 41.85 14.09
N MET A 2 45.11 41.93 13.46
CA MET A 2 44.61 43.19 12.91
C MET A 2 43.08 43.18 12.97
N ARG A 3 42.58 44.27 13.57
CA ARG A 3 41.22 44.51 14.02
C ARG A 3 40.51 45.40 12.99
N ILE A 4 39.26 45.02 12.68
CA ILE A 4 38.07 45.90 12.57
C ILE A 4 38.10 47.02 11.51
N LEU A 5 37.18 46.99 10.53
CA LEU A 5 36.15 48.04 10.37
C LEU A 5 35.04 47.67 9.36
N LYS A 6 33.84 47.45 9.91
CA LYS A 6 32.48 47.84 9.50
C LYS A 6 32.24 48.33 8.05
N VAL A 7 31.21 47.77 7.39
CA VAL A 7 29.92 48.43 7.05
C VAL A 7 29.15 47.61 6.01
N VAL A 8 27.99 47.09 6.44
CA VAL A 8 26.69 46.99 5.74
C VAL A 8 26.68 46.57 4.27
N SER A 9 26.24 45.32 4.01
CA SER A 9 25.29 45.06 2.93
C SER A 9 24.25 44.08 3.44
N ILE A 10 23.08 44.63 3.76
CA ILE A 10 21.84 43.88 3.95
C ILE A 10 21.50 43.28 2.58
N CYS A 11 21.82 42.01 2.38
CA CYS A 11 21.18 41.20 1.36
C CYS A 11 20.34 40.15 2.07
N PHE A 12 19.09 40.52 2.23
CA PHE A 12 17.95 39.70 2.60
C PHE A 12 17.92 38.46 1.68
N LEU A 13 18.49 37.35 2.15
CA LEU A 13 18.25 36.04 1.55
C LEU A 13 17.73 35.12 2.65
N MET A 14 16.52 35.44 3.12
CA MET A 14 15.62 34.43 3.66
C MET A 14 15.25 33.52 2.49
N ILE A 15 16.16 32.60 2.13
CA ILE A 15 15.79 31.43 1.36
C ILE A 15 14.86 30.68 2.29
N PHE A 16 13.57 30.79 1.97
CA PHE A 16 12.53 29.89 2.42
C PHE A 16 13.07 28.47 2.21
N ALA A 17 13.56 27.86 3.29
CA ALA A 17 13.71 26.42 3.33
C ALA A 17 12.28 25.88 3.39
N SER A 18 11.62 25.82 2.24
CA SER A 18 10.55 24.86 2.05
C SER A 18 11.19 23.51 2.29
N THR A 19 11.00 22.98 3.50
CA THR A 19 11.13 21.56 3.76
C THR A 19 10.05 20.90 2.90
N LEU A 20 10.36 20.68 1.63
CA LEU A 20 9.79 19.58 0.89
C LEU A 20 10.25 18.35 1.67
N GLU A 21 9.38 17.87 2.54
CA GLU A 21 9.48 16.50 3.03
C GLU A 21 9.27 15.60 1.80
N ALA A 22 10.33 15.47 1.00
CA ALA A 22 10.51 14.34 0.12
C ALA A 22 10.64 13.14 1.05
N SER A 23 9.49 12.56 1.41
CA SER A 23 9.40 11.24 2.00
C SER A 23 10.29 10.36 1.14
N ALA A 24 11.43 9.96 1.70
CA ALA A 24 12.38 9.10 1.02
C ALA A 24 11.62 7.83 0.63
N LYS A 25 11.23 7.73 -0.65
CA LYS A 25 10.62 6.52 -1.18
C LYS A 25 11.65 5.41 -0.94
N LYS A 26 11.36 4.49 -0.01
CA LYS A 26 12.01 3.19 0.00
C LYS A 26 11.86 2.62 -1.41
N ASP A 27 12.93 2.10 -1.99
CA ASP A 27 13.05 1.53 -3.35
C ASP A 27 12.06 0.38 -3.63
N GLY A 28 10.76 0.66 -3.59
CA GLY A 28 9.68 -0.31 -3.73
C GLY A 28 8.62 0.19 -4.69
N PHE A 29 7.95 -0.75 -5.35
CA PHE A 29 6.84 -0.46 -6.25
C PHE A 29 5.73 0.29 -5.50
N ASP A 30 5.22 1.36 -6.12
CA ASP A 30 4.17 2.20 -5.53
C ASP A 30 2.80 1.54 -5.69
N TRP A 31 2.38 0.81 -4.66
CA TRP A 31 1.08 0.12 -4.64
C TRP A 31 -0.10 1.03 -4.30
N GLU A 32 0.11 2.29 -3.88
CA GLU A 32 -0.98 3.18 -3.44
C GLU A 32 -2.05 3.39 -4.51
N PRO A 33 -1.75 3.68 -5.79
CA PRO A 33 -2.78 3.82 -6.82
C PRO A 33 -3.66 2.58 -6.97
N VAL A 34 -3.04 1.38 -6.95
CA VAL A 34 -3.76 0.10 -7.03
C VAL A 34 -4.62 -0.13 -5.80
N MET A 35 -4.06 0.06 -4.60
CA MET A 35 -4.79 -0.13 -3.34
C MET A 35 -5.95 0.86 -3.21
N ASN A 36 -5.78 2.12 -3.58
CA ASN A 36 -6.85 3.12 -3.48
C ASN A 36 -8.01 2.80 -4.44
N ALA A 37 -7.73 2.36 -5.66
CA ALA A 37 -8.74 1.90 -6.60
C ALA A 37 -9.49 0.64 -6.09
N ILE A 38 -8.78 -0.34 -5.52
CA ILE A 38 -9.39 -1.52 -4.90
C ILE A 38 -10.25 -1.11 -3.69
N ILE A 39 -9.74 -0.28 -2.77
CA ILE A 39 -10.49 0.21 -1.59
C ILE A 39 -11.80 0.89 -2.00
N GLN A 40 -11.77 1.69 -3.07
CA GLN A 40 -12.96 2.36 -3.57
C GLN A 40 -14.03 1.36 -4.05
N ILE A 41 -13.62 0.26 -4.71
CA ILE A 41 -14.52 -0.79 -5.18
C ILE A 41 -15.05 -1.63 -4.02
N GLU A 42 -14.17 -2.04 -3.11
CA GLU A 42 -14.44 -3.04 -2.08
C GLU A 42 -15.24 -2.48 -0.90
N SER A 43 -14.95 -1.25 -0.48
CA SER A 43 -15.50 -0.70 0.76
C SER A 43 -15.91 0.77 0.68
N LYS A 44 -15.62 1.46 -0.43
CA LYS A 44 -15.71 2.93 -0.54
C LYS A 44 -14.97 3.64 0.60
N GLY A 45 -13.86 3.05 1.05
CA GLY A 45 -13.05 3.56 2.15
C GLY A 45 -13.56 3.21 3.56
N ASN A 46 -14.64 2.42 3.71
CA ASN A 46 -15.17 2.09 5.03
C ASN A 46 -14.32 1.00 5.74
N PRO A 47 -13.60 1.34 6.83
CA PRO A 47 -12.80 0.35 7.56
C PRO A 47 -13.64 -0.69 8.29
N MET A 48 -14.93 -0.45 8.48
CA MET A 48 -15.88 -1.36 9.13
C MET A 48 -16.74 -2.14 8.12
N ALA A 49 -16.41 -2.12 6.84
CA ALA A 49 -17.15 -2.89 5.82
C ALA A 49 -17.09 -4.39 6.10
N VAL A 50 -18.23 -5.08 5.99
CA VAL A 50 -18.37 -6.52 6.21
C VAL A 50 -19.18 -7.12 5.06
N ASN A 51 -18.62 -8.14 4.42
CA ASN A 51 -19.29 -8.98 3.42
C ASN A 51 -18.97 -10.45 3.72
N GLY A 52 -19.83 -11.09 4.52
CA GLY A 52 -19.58 -12.45 5.00
C GLY A 52 -18.25 -12.52 5.78
N SER A 53 -17.30 -13.34 5.30
CA SER A 53 -15.99 -13.48 5.93
C SER A 53 -14.96 -12.42 5.51
N TYR A 54 -15.27 -11.62 4.49
CA TYR A 54 -14.42 -10.55 3.98
C TYR A 54 -14.72 -9.25 4.73
N VAL A 55 -13.69 -8.60 5.26
CA VAL A 55 -13.88 -7.41 6.10
C VAL A 55 -12.82 -6.34 5.86
N GLY A 56 -13.15 -5.11 6.23
CA GLY A 56 -12.23 -3.98 6.18
C GLY A 56 -12.13 -3.30 4.83
N VAL A 57 -11.23 -2.32 4.74
CA VAL A 57 -11.12 -1.44 3.57
C VAL A 57 -10.80 -2.19 2.26
N LEU A 58 -10.06 -3.30 2.37
CA LEU A 58 -9.64 -4.16 1.25
C LEU A 58 -10.39 -5.50 1.19
N GLN A 59 -11.45 -5.66 2.00
CA GLN A 59 -12.26 -6.88 2.07
C GLN A 59 -11.40 -8.15 2.23
N ILE A 60 -10.55 -8.17 3.26
CA ILE A 60 -9.58 -9.24 3.50
C ILE A 60 -10.25 -10.47 4.12
N SER A 61 -9.97 -11.66 3.59
CA SER A 61 -10.48 -12.94 4.12
C SER A 61 -9.59 -13.53 5.23
N PRO A 62 -10.09 -14.48 6.04
CA PRO A 62 -9.27 -15.21 7.00
C PRO A 62 -8.13 -16.00 6.35
N VAL A 63 -8.33 -16.50 5.12
CA VAL A 63 -7.31 -17.24 4.36
C VAL A 63 -6.13 -16.34 4.02
N LEU A 64 -6.39 -15.09 3.62
CA LEU A 64 -5.33 -14.13 3.30
C LEU A 64 -4.54 -13.74 4.55
N VAL A 65 -5.19 -13.58 5.71
CA VAL A 65 -4.49 -13.36 7.00
C VAL A 65 -3.57 -14.54 7.33
N LYS A 66 -4.06 -15.77 7.18
CA LYS A 66 -3.26 -16.99 7.37
C LYS A 66 -2.05 -17.00 6.43
N GLU A 67 -2.24 -16.63 5.17
CA GLU A 67 -1.17 -16.60 4.19
C GLU A 67 -0.13 -15.52 4.47
N CYS A 68 -0.53 -14.30 4.84
CA CYS A 68 0.39 -13.27 5.31
C CYS A 68 1.26 -13.80 6.47
N ASN A 69 0.65 -14.50 7.43
CA ASN A 69 1.37 -15.07 8.55
C ASN A 69 2.32 -16.22 8.14
N ASN A 70 1.94 -17.03 7.15
CA ASN A 70 2.82 -18.06 6.59
C ASN A 70 4.05 -17.43 5.92
N ILE A 71 3.85 -16.40 5.10
CA ILE A 71 4.92 -15.67 4.42
C ILE A 71 5.87 -15.06 5.45
N LEU A 72 5.34 -14.34 6.45
CA LEU A 72 6.13 -13.75 7.52
C LEU A 72 6.91 -14.81 8.33
N LYS A 73 6.31 -15.98 8.58
CA LYS A 73 7.00 -17.09 9.23
C LYS A 73 8.16 -17.61 8.36
N SER A 74 7.91 -17.79 7.06
CA SER A 74 8.93 -18.28 6.12
C SER A 74 10.11 -17.32 5.94
N SER A 75 9.89 -16.01 6.11
CA SER A 75 10.93 -14.99 6.07
C SER A 75 11.62 -14.74 7.43
N GLY A 76 11.32 -15.56 8.45
CA GLY A 76 11.92 -15.43 9.79
C GLY A 76 11.36 -14.28 10.63
N SER A 77 10.29 -13.60 10.19
CA SER A 77 9.67 -12.54 10.96
C SER A 77 8.82 -13.11 12.11
N ASN A 78 8.85 -12.42 13.25
CA ASN A 78 7.99 -12.71 14.41
C ASN A 78 6.63 -11.99 14.36
N LYS A 79 6.42 -11.05 13.43
CA LYS A 79 5.16 -10.31 13.30
C LYS A 79 4.02 -11.24 12.88
N ARG A 80 2.85 -11.14 13.52
CA ARG A 80 1.64 -11.89 13.14
C ARG A 80 0.42 -10.97 13.14
N TYR A 81 -0.44 -11.17 12.15
CA TYR A 81 -1.75 -10.51 12.07
C TYR A 81 -2.84 -11.41 12.67
N SER A 82 -3.75 -10.79 13.38
CA SER A 82 -5.01 -11.36 13.87
C SER A 82 -6.14 -11.11 12.87
N LEU A 83 -7.29 -11.78 13.05
CA LEU A 83 -8.47 -11.52 12.24
C LEU A 83 -9.04 -10.10 12.44
N ALA A 84 -8.84 -9.49 13.61
CA ALA A 84 -9.31 -8.14 13.91
C ALA A 84 -8.49 -7.08 13.15
N ASP A 85 -7.23 -7.35 12.83
CA ASP A 85 -6.35 -6.40 12.14
C ASP A 85 -6.83 -6.01 10.75
N ARG A 86 -7.74 -6.79 10.16
CA ARG A 86 -8.39 -6.49 8.88
C ARG A 86 -9.27 -5.23 8.94
N PHE A 87 -9.76 -4.84 10.11
CA PHE A 87 -10.51 -3.59 10.28
C PHE A 87 -9.61 -2.35 10.38
N ASN A 88 -8.29 -2.53 10.50
CA ASN A 88 -7.33 -1.43 10.48
C ASN A 88 -6.81 -1.21 9.04
N ALA A 89 -7.01 0.00 8.51
CA ALA A 89 -6.64 0.32 7.14
C ALA A 89 -5.14 0.19 6.87
N THR A 90 -4.29 0.68 7.78
CA THR A 90 -2.83 0.58 7.67
C THR A 90 -2.38 -0.87 7.63
N LYS A 91 -2.84 -1.71 8.57
CA LYS A 91 -2.50 -3.14 8.59
C LYS A 91 -3.04 -3.89 7.37
N SER A 92 -4.20 -3.49 6.85
CA SER A 92 -4.74 -4.04 5.60
C SER A 92 -3.83 -3.76 4.41
N LYS A 93 -3.35 -2.51 4.27
CA LYS A 93 -2.38 -2.14 3.23
C LYS A 93 -1.05 -2.88 3.39
N GLU A 94 -0.55 -3.05 4.61
CA GLU A 94 0.65 -3.87 4.87
C GLU A 94 0.45 -5.34 4.43
N MET A 95 -0.68 -5.95 4.77
CA MET A 95 -1.01 -7.31 4.35
C MET A 95 -1.08 -7.44 2.83
N PHE A 96 -1.64 -6.43 2.12
CA PHE A 96 -1.61 -6.39 0.66
C PHE A 96 -0.19 -6.46 0.12
N VAL A 97 0.70 -5.61 0.63
CA VAL A 97 2.11 -5.56 0.17
C VAL A 97 2.84 -6.88 0.47
N ILE A 98 2.60 -7.51 1.61
CA ILE A 98 3.20 -8.82 1.96
C ILE A 98 2.75 -9.93 0.98
N ILE A 99 1.47 -9.96 0.62
CA ILE A 99 0.98 -10.92 -0.38
C ILE A 99 1.62 -10.66 -1.74
N GLN A 100 1.69 -9.40 -2.17
CA GLN A 100 2.27 -9.03 -3.47
C GLN A 100 3.76 -9.34 -3.55
N SER A 101 4.54 -9.07 -2.49
CA SER A 101 5.98 -9.34 -2.51
C SER A 101 6.32 -10.81 -2.67
N PHE A 102 5.46 -11.71 -2.19
CA PHE A 102 5.66 -13.16 -2.31
C PHE A 102 5.07 -13.75 -3.59
N HIS A 103 3.81 -13.44 -3.88
CA HIS A 103 3.07 -14.07 -5.00
C HIS A 103 3.21 -13.32 -6.32
N ASN A 104 3.72 -12.09 -6.30
CA ASN A 104 3.91 -11.21 -7.46
C ASN A 104 5.28 -10.48 -7.42
N PRO A 105 6.41 -11.22 -7.40
CA PRO A 105 7.74 -10.63 -7.19
C PRO A 105 8.20 -9.66 -8.29
N LEU A 106 7.57 -9.71 -9.47
CA LEU A 106 7.84 -8.80 -10.58
C LEU A 106 6.94 -7.55 -10.57
N ASN A 107 6.12 -7.38 -9.53
CA ASN A 107 5.21 -6.23 -9.35
C ASN A 107 4.27 -5.96 -10.54
N SER A 108 3.72 -7.02 -11.15
CA SER A 108 2.72 -6.85 -12.22
C SER A 108 1.40 -6.32 -11.65
N VAL A 109 0.96 -5.15 -12.11
CA VAL A 109 -0.31 -4.53 -11.68
C VAL A 109 -1.50 -5.44 -12.01
N GLU A 110 -1.55 -5.99 -13.22
CA GLU A 110 -2.62 -6.90 -13.63
C GLU A 110 -2.67 -8.14 -12.73
N LYS A 111 -1.51 -8.77 -12.47
CA LYS A 111 -1.41 -9.93 -11.58
C LYS A 111 -1.85 -9.57 -10.17
N ALA A 112 -1.46 -8.40 -9.66
CA ALA A 112 -1.86 -7.95 -8.33
C ALA A 112 -3.38 -7.88 -8.19
N ILE A 113 -4.04 -7.27 -9.18
CA ILE A 113 -5.48 -7.06 -9.20
C ILE A 113 -6.22 -8.40 -9.35
N CYS A 114 -5.77 -9.26 -10.27
CA CYS A 114 -6.39 -10.55 -10.49
C CYS A 114 -6.22 -11.50 -9.29
N LEU A 115 -5.04 -11.50 -8.67
CA LEU A 115 -4.79 -12.24 -7.44
C LEU A 115 -5.70 -11.76 -6.31
N TRP A 116 -5.88 -10.45 -6.16
CA TRP A 116 -6.75 -9.92 -5.10
C TRP A 116 -8.22 -10.32 -5.31
N SER A 117 -8.67 -10.32 -6.57
CA SER A 117 -10.05 -10.70 -6.92
C SER A 117 -10.33 -12.20 -6.85
N GLY A 118 -9.39 -13.04 -7.33
CA GLY A 118 -9.62 -14.47 -7.54
C GLY A 118 -8.78 -15.41 -6.66
N GLY A 119 -7.93 -14.86 -5.78
CA GLY A 119 -6.98 -15.62 -4.97
C GLY A 119 -5.73 -16.07 -5.72
N ILE A 120 -4.82 -16.78 -5.05
CA ILE A 120 -3.49 -17.17 -5.60
C ILE A 120 -3.61 -18.02 -6.89
N ARG A 121 -4.68 -18.81 -7.01
CA ARG A 121 -4.98 -19.66 -8.18
C ARG A 121 -6.11 -19.09 -9.03
N TYR A 122 -6.17 -17.76 -9.15
CA TYR A 122 -7.23 -17.09 -9.89
C TYR A 122 -7.32 -17.59 -11.33
N ASN A 123 -8.52 -17.55 -11.88
CA ASN A 123 -8.74 -17.78 -13.30
C ASN A 123 -8.75 -16.42 -14.03
N VAL A 124 -7.87 -16.27 -15.02
CA VAL A 124 -7.68 -15.02 -15.77
C VAL A 124 -9.00 -14.49 -16.34
N SER A 125 -9.83 -15.34 -16.98
CA SER A 125 -11.06 -14.88 -17.62
C SER A 125 -12.09 -14.38 -16.61
N LYS A 126 -12.14 -15.01 -15.42
CA LYS A 126 -13.05 -14.60 -14.34
C LYS A 126 -12.64 -13.29 -13.67
N THR A 127 -11.36 -12.94 -13.68
CA THR A 127 -10.86 -11.71 -13.05
C THR A 127 -10.85 -10.49 -13.97
N GLN A 128 -11.00 -10.65 -15.29
CA GLN A 128 -10.96 -9.54 -16.25
C GLN A 128 -12.00 -8.45 -15.97
N ALA A 129 -13.21 -8.82 -15.55
CA ALA A 129 -14.24 -7.84 -15.21
C ALA A 129 -13.84 -6.96 -14.02
N TYR A 130 -13.21 -7.55 -13.01
CA TYR A 130 -12.70 -6.83 -11.85
C TYR A 130 -11.49 -5.97 -12.22
N LEU A 131 -10.54 -6.52 -12.99
CA LEU A 131 -9.39 -5.79 -13.51
C LEU A 131 -9.81 -4.50 -14.22
N ARG A 132 -10.76 -4.58 -15.15
CA ARG A 132 -11.27 -3.39 -15.88
C ARG A 132 -11.86 -2.33 -14.95
N LYS A 133 -12.54 -2.73 -13.87
CA LYS A 133 -13.09 -1.78 -12.89
C LYS A 133 -11.97 -1.03 -12.16
N VAL A 134 -10.94 -1.76 -11.71
CA VAL A 134 -9.79 -1.16 -11.00
C VAL A 134 -9.03 -0.22 -11.93
N MET A 135 -8.68 -0.67 -13.14
CA MET A 135 -7.93 0.15 -14.10
C MET A 135 -8.66 1.44 -14.47
N ARG A 136 -10.01 1.42 -14.54
CA ARG A 136 -10.81 2.62 -14.80
C ARG A 136 -10.76 3.65 -13.66
N LEU A 137 -10.50 3.23 -12.42
CA LEU A 137 -10.38 4.14 -11.27
C LEU A 137 -8.95 4.66 -11.07
N MET A 138 -7.97 4.06 -11.74
CA MET A 138 -6.57 4.49 -11.69
C MET A 138 -6.22 5.56 -12.74
N ASN A 139 -7.05 5.69 -13.79
CA ASN A 139 -6.90 6.66 -14.88
C ASN A 139 -7.84 7.86 -14.65
#